data_AF-A0A1F9VES5-F1
#
_entry.id   AF-A0A1F9VES5-F1
#
_cell.length_a   1.000
_cell.length_b   1.000
_cell.length_c   1.000
_cell.angle_alpha   90.00
_cell.angle_beta   90.00
_cell.angle_gamma   90.00
#
_symmetry.space_group_name_H-M   'P 1'
#
loop_
_entity.id
_entity.type
_entity.pdbx_description
1 polymer ?
#
loop_
_entity_poly.entity_id
_entity_poly.type
_entity_poly.pdbx_seq_one_letter_code
_entity_poly.pdbx_strand_id
1 'polypeptide(L)'
;MQLCRRENGGEWRAEIGSERSMKRYLVGLVLILGFGYWGYTWWQDHLAETKTAIASEARQQAQNQAIADMARSANAITDWPATLANNKTVRISPIMTAELQKLWLGDRPVLFIGSVHDVAINKDGTYQVTVEYNLIGAQFIFVENEMRVSLNCPESFGKQLIKTAKAAKSPRITADTAVVALIERIEKSTEKGDEGGTRTVYSGIGKCVDAMQLTGFFIQTPKR
;
A
#
# COMPACT_ATOMS: atom_id res chain seq x y z
N MET A 1 40.15 23.26 -53.58
CA MET A 1 41.51 23.83 -53.77
C MET A 1 42.50 22.91 -53.07
N GLN A 2 43.17 22.04 -53.84
CA GLN A 2 44.21 21.14 -53.34
C GLN A 2 45.57 21.81 -53.52
N LEU A 3 46.34 21.93 -52.45
CA LEU A 3 47.72 22.41 -52.49
C LEU A 3 48.64 21.19 -52.62
N CYS A 4 49.36 21.08 -53.74
CA CYS A 4 50.37 20.04 -53.96
C CYS A 4 51.76 20.58 -53.60
N ARG A 5 52.46 19.92 -52.67
CA ARG A 5 53.89 20.17 -52.38
C ARG A 5 54.70 19.00 -52.92
N ARG A 6 55.80 19.30 -53.63
CA ARG A 6 56.66 18.30 -54.30
C ARG A 6 57.95 18.13 -53.50
N GLU A 7 58.17 16.94 -52.95
CA GLU A 7 59.48 16.52 -52.41
C GLU A 7 60.21 15.62 -53.40
N ASN A 8 61.53 15.79 -53.46
CA ASN A 8 62.43 15.08 -54.36
C ASN A 8 62.65 13.64 -53.87
N GLY A 9 62.42 12.67 -54.75
CA GLY A 9 62.84 11.28 -54.52
C GLY A 9 61.70 10.31 -54.21
N GLY A 10 60.93 9.95 -55.23
CA GLY A 10 60.39 8.60 -55.42
C GLY A 10 59.46 8.00 -54.37
N GLU A 11 58.23 8.51 -54.26
CA GLU A 11 56.98 7.73 -54.28
C GLU A 11 55.79 8.70 -54.10
N TRP A 12 54.78 8.64 -54.98
CA TRP A 12 53.56 9.44 -54.82
C TRP A 12 52.67 8.79 -53.76
N ARG A 13 52.79 9.21 -52.49
CA ARG A 13 51.77 8.89 -51.47
C ARG A 13 50.67 9.95 -51.52
N ALA A 14 49.47 9.54 -51.92
CA ALA A 14 48.27 10.34 -51.73
C ALA A 14 48.02 10.49 -50.22
N GLU A 15 48.18 11.69 -49.66
CA GLU A 15 47.75 12.00 -48.30
C GLU A 15 46.22 11.96 -48.26
N ILE A 16 45.68 10.81 -47.86
CA ILE A 16 44.29 10.65 -47.43
C ILE A 16 44.17 11.32 -46.03
N GLY A 17 44.37 12.63 -45.97
CA GLY A 17 44.43 13.44 -44.75
C GLY A 17 43.07 13.94 -44.25
N SER A 18 41.97 13.62 -44.95
CA SER A 18 40.63 14.16 -44.66
C SER A 18 39.71 13.17 -43.91
N GLU A 19 39.88 11.87 -44.13
CA GLU A 19 38.94 10.86 -43.61
C GLU A 19 39.00 10.68 -42.10
N ARG A 20 40.20 10.79 -41.48
CA ARG A 20 40.33 10.65 -40.02
C ARG A 20 39.75 11.83 -39.26
N SER A 21 39.76 13.03 -39.86
CA SER A 21 39.22 14.24 -39.23
C SER A 21 37.69 14.18 -39.21
N MET A 22 37.05 13.83 -40.33
CA MET A 22 35.59 13.73 -40.44
C MET A 22 35.01 12.63 -39.53
N LYS A 23 35.70 11.48 -39.39
CA LYS A 23 35.30 10.40 -38.48
C LYS A 23 35.29 10.84 -37.01
N ARG A 24 36.22 11.71 -36.58
CA ARG A 24 36.25 12.24 -35.21
C ARG A 24 35.09 13.20 -34.93
N TYR A 25 34.74 14.05 -35.90
CA TYR A 25 33.58 14.94 -35.76
C TYR A 25 32.25 14.17 -35.71
N LEU A 26 32.08 13.14 -36.56
CA LEU A 26 30.89 12.30 -36.53
C LEU A 26 30.74 11.55 -35.20
N VAL A 27 31.83 10.99 -34.65
CA VAL A 27 31.82 10.33 -33.33
C VAL A 27 31.44 11.32 -32.23
N GLY A 28 32.01 12.54 -32.25
CA GLY A 28 31.65 13.59 -31.28
C GLY A 28 30.18 13.96 -31.33
N LEU A 29 29.60 14.09 -32.53
CA LEU A 29 28.20 14.43 -32.73
C LEU A 29 27.26 13.31 -32.23
N VAL A 30 27.59 12.05 -32.52
CA VAL A 30 26.81 10.89 -32.02
C VAL A 30 26.82 10.83 -30.50
N LEU A 31 27.97 11.10 -29.85
CA LEU A 31 28.05 11.14 -28.39
C LEU A 31 27.19 12.25 -27.80
N ILE A 32 27.20 13.46 -28.37
CA ILE A 32 26.39 14.59 -27.91
C ILE A 32 24.89 14.26 -28.01
N LEU A 33 24.46 13.69 -29.14
CA LEU A 33 23.07 13.25 -29.31
C LEU A 33 22.70 12.14 -28.33
N GLY A 34 23.61 11.18 -28.08
CA GLY A 34 23.43 10.12 -27.10
C GLY A 34 23.27 10.65 -25.67
N PHE A 35 24.14 11.57 -25.25
CA PHE A 35 24.05 12.20 -23.93
C PHE A 35 22.82 13.09 -23.78
N GLY A 36 22.45 13.84 -24.83
CA GLY A 36 21.23 14.65 -24.83
C GLY A 36 19.96 13.81 -24.70
N TYR A 37 19.87 12.70 -25.45
CA TYR A 37 18.77 11.75 -25.35
C TYR A 37 18.69 11.11 -23.96
N TRP A 38 19.83 10.64 -23.44
CA TRP A 38 19.91 10.02 -22.10
C TRP A 38 19.51 11.00 -20.97
N GLY A 39 19.98 12.25 -21.02
CA GLY A 39 19.59 13.29 -20.07
C GLY A 39 18.10 13.63 -20.13
N TYR A 40 17.52 13.66 -21.34
CA TYR A 40 16.08 13.89 -21.53
C TYR A 40 15.23 12.77 -20.94
N THR A 41 15.58 11.50 -21.20
CA THR A 41 14.83 10.36 -20.63
C THR A 41 14.94 10.31 -19.12
N TRP A 42 16.15 10.51 -18.58
CA TRP A 42 16.39 10.53 -17.12
C TRP A 42 15.58 11.64 -16.42
N TRP A 43 15.52 12.84 -17.02
CA TRP A 43 14.71 13.94 -16.49
C TRP A 43 13.21 13.62 -16.52
N GLN A 44 12.70 13.03 -17.61
CA GLN A 44 11.29 12.66 -17.72
C GLN A 44 10.88 11.63 -16.67
N ASP A 45 11.71 10.63 -16.43
CA ASP A 45 11.46 9.60 -15.42
C ASP A 45 11.38 10.22 -14.02
N HIS A 46 12.31 11.11 -13.65
CA HIS A 46 12.25 11.80 -12.35
C HIS A 46 11.06 12.74 -12.19
N LEU A 47 10.63 13.43 -13.25
CA LEU A 47 9.41 14.24 -13.20
C LEU A 47 8.16 13.36 -13.01
N ALA A 48 8.12 12.18 -13.63
CA ALA A 48 7.02 11.25 -13.49
C ALA A 48 6.96 10.69 -12.05
N GLU A 49 8.09 10.27 -11.50
CA GLU A 49 8.23 9.79 -10.12
C GLU A 49 7.82 10.86 -9.09
N THR A 50 8.23 12.11 -9.28
CA THR A 50 7.91 13.19 -8.34
C THR A 50 6.41 13.49 -8.35
N LYS A 51 5.77 13.49 -9.53
CA LYS A 51 4.33 13.72 -9.65
C LYS A 51 3.52 12.59 -9.02
N THR A 52 3.95 11.34 -9.18
CA THR A 52 3.27 10.19 -8.56
C THR A 52 3.47 10.18 -7.04
N ALA A 53 4.66 10.53 -6.55
CA ALA A 53 4.94 10.67 -5.13
C ALA A 53 4.04 11.73 -4.47
N ILE A 54 4.02 12.96 -4.99
CA ILE A 54 3.18 14.04 -4.47
C ILE A 54 1.69 13.66 -4.52
N ALA A 55 1.23 13.05 -5.62
CA ALA A 55 -0.15 12.61 -5.74
C ALA A 55 -0.49 11.50 -4.73
N SER A 56 0.45 10.59 -4.44
CA SER A 56 0.26 9.54 -3.44
C SER A 56 0.24 10.10 -2.01
N GLU A 57 1.12 11.04 -1.68
CA GLU A 57 1.13 11.71 -0.38
C GLU A 57 -0.15 12.51 -0.15
N ALA A 58 -0.61 13.28 -1.15
CA ALA A 58 -1.87 14.02 -1.06
C ALA A 58 -3.07 13.08 -0.85
N ARG A 59 -3.08 11.91 -1.52
CA ARG A 59 -4.12 10.89 -1.31
C ARG A 59 -4.07 10.30 0.09
N GLN A 60 -2.87 9.99 0.60
CA GLN A 60 -2.70 9.45 1.94
C GLN A 60 -3.11 10.46 3.02
N GLN A 61 -2.78 11.74 2.85
CA GLN A 61 -3.22 12.80 3.74
C GLN A 61 -4.75 12.95 3.73
N ALA A 62 -5.38 12.96 2.55
CA ALA A 62 -6.84 13.01 2.44
C ALA A 62 -7.52 11.78 3.08
N GLN A 63 -6.95 10.59 2.92
CA GLN A 63 -7.44 9.37 3.57
C GLN A 63 -7.31 9.45 5.09
N ASN A 64 -6.16 9.86 5.61
CA ASN A 64 -5.95 10.02 7.05
C ASN A 64 -6.90 11.06 7.65
N GLN A 65 -7.16 12.16 6.93
CA GLN A 65 -8.15 13.16 7.33
C GLN A 65 -9.56 12.56 7.34
N ALA A 66 -9.96 11.83 6.30
CA ALA A 66 -11.27 11.19 6.23
C ALA A 66 -11.47 10.15 7.35
N ILE A 67 -10.44 9.36 7.69
CA ILE A 67 -10.46 8.42 8.82
C ILE A 67 -10.59 9.18 10.13
N ALA A 68 -9.84 10.28 10.32
CA ALA A 68 -9.90 11.10 11.51
C ALA A 68 -11.25 11.83 11.66
N ASP A 69 -11.87 12.25 10.56
CA ASP A 69 -13.23 12.82 10.54
C ASP A 69 -14.27 11.76 10.92
N MET A 70 -14.19 10.55 10.35
CA MET A 70 -15.06 9.43 10.70
C MET A 70 -14.95 9.07 12.18
N ALA A 71 -13.73 8.96 12.70
CA ALA A 71 -13.53 8.63 14.10
C ALA A 71 -14.08 9.73 15.03
N ARG A 72 -13.90 11.00 14.66
CA ARG A 72 -14.43 12.13 15.42
C ARG A 72 -15.96 12.19 15.39
N SER A 73 -16.58 11.99 14.23
CA SER A 73 -18.04 12.04 14.09
C SER A 73 -18.73 10.95 14.92
N ALA A 74 -18.12 9.78 15.01
CA ALA A 74 -18.62 8.66 15.80
C ALA A 74 -18.13 8.64 17.26
N ASN A 75 -17.32 9.62 17.70
CA ASN A 75 -16.66 9.63 19.01
C ASN A 75 -15.92 8.31 19.31
N ALA A 76 -15.23 7.79 18.30
CA ALA A 76 -14.59 6.48 18.34
C ALA A 76 -13.22 6.50 19.04
N ILE A 77 -12.89 5.41 19.72
CA ILE A 77 -11.58 5.16 20.31
C ILE A 77 -10.60 4.81 19.18
N THR A 78 -9.53 5.59 19.04
CA THR A 78 -8.51 5.42 17.98
C THR A 78 -7.14 4.99 18.51
N ASP A 79 -6.90 5.17 19.81
CA ASP A 79 -5.62 4.95 20.49
C ASP A 79 -5.50 3.55 21.12
N TRP A 80 -6.47 2.66 20.87
CA TRP A 80 -6.44 1.29 21.38
C TRP A 80 -5.21 0.49 20.92
N PRO A 81 -4.66 0.62 19.68
CA PRO A 81 -3.47 -0.14 19.30
C PRO A 81 -2.24 0.31 20.09
N ALA A 82 -2.11 1.63 20.31
CA ALA A 82 -1.02 2.21 21.09
C ALA A 82 -1.12 1.77 22.57
N THR A 83 -2.33 1.82 23.13
CA THR A 83 -2.59 1.37 24.50
C THR A 83 -2.30 -0.12 24.65
N LEU A 84 -2.75 -0.94 23.71
CA LEU A 84 -2.50 -2.38 23.70
C LEU A 84 -1.00 -2.69 23.52
N ALA A 85 -0.27 -1.90 22.75
CA ALA A 85 1.16 -2.08 22.57
C ALA A 85 2.01 -1.48 23.71
N ASN A 86 1.39 -0.88 24.73
CA ASN A 86 2.08 -0.09 25.77
C ASN A 86 3.01 0.98 25.17
N ASN A 87 2.57 1.65 24.11
CA ASN A 87 3.33 2.62 23.31
C ASN A 87 4.63 2.10 22.68
N LYS A 88 4.83 0.78 22.62
CA LYS A 88 5.97 0.17 21.91
C LYS A 88 5.57 -0.16 20.49
N THR A 89 6.39 0.20 19.50
CA THR A 89 6.13 -0.11 18.09
C THR A 89 5.96 -1.62 17.82
N VAL A 90 6.62 -2.47 18.61
CA VAL A 90 6.53 -3.93 18.48
C VAL A 90 6.17 -4.54 19.84
N ARG A 91 5.12 -5.37 19.85
CA ARG A 91 4.74 -6.20 20.99
C ARG A 91 4.88 -7.68 20.61
N ILE A 92 5.83 -8.34 21.28
CA ILE A 92 6.07 -9.78 21.14
C ILE A 92 5.21 -10.57 22.15
N SER A 93 4.93 -9.99 23.32
CA SER A 93 4.16 -10.67 24.35
C SER A 93 2.73 -10.96 23.90
N PRO A 94 2.17 -12.13 24.29
CA PRO A 94 0.82 -12.50 23.90
C PRO A 94 -0.19 -11.47 24.43
N ILE A 95 -1.21 -11.20 23.61
CA ILE A 95 -2.33 -10.35 24.00
C ILE A 95 -3.27 -11.17 24.88
N MET A 96 -3.64 -10.64 26.04
CA MET A 96 -4.60 -11.30 26.92
C MET A 96 -6.02 -10.87 26.56
N THR A 97 -6.99 -11.80 26.63
CA THR A 97 -8.42 -11.50 26.41
C THR A 97 -8.89 -10.34 27.30
N ALA A 98 -8.42 -10.25 28.54
CA ALA A 98 -8.80 -9.20 29.47
C ALA A 98 -8.35 -7.79 29.02
N GLU A 99 -7.22 -7.68 28.33
CA GLU A 99 -6.74 -6.40 27.77
C GLU A 99 -7.66 -5.94 26.64
N LEU A 100 -8.03 -6.85 25.75
CA LEU A 100 -8.96 -6.55 24.66
C LEU A 100 -10.35 -6.21 25.21
N GLN A 101 -10.83 -6.93 26.21
CA GLN A 101 -12.12 -6.63 26.85
C GLN A 101 -12.14 -5.22 27.42
N LYS A 102 -11.07 -4.81 28.10
CA LYS A 102 -10.96 -3.46 28.65
C LYS A 102 -10.92 -2.36 27.57
N LEU A 103 -10.32 -2.63 26.41
CA LEU A 103 -10.13 -1.64 25.35
C LEU A 103 -11.29 -1.57 24.37
N TRP A 104 -11.89 -2.72 24.04
CA TRP A 104 -12.87 -2.83 22.97
C TRP A 104 -14.30 -2.91 23.48
N LEU A 105 -14.54 -3.48 24.67
CA LEU A 105 -15.88 -3.52 25.23
C LEU A 105 -16.17 -2.22 25.97
N GLY A 106 -17.24 -1.55 25.55
CA GLY A 106 -17.73 -0.33 26.17
C GLY A 106 -18.79 0.34 25.32
N ASP A 107 -19.33 1.45 25.82
CA ASP A 107 -20.38 2.21 25.14
C ASP A 107 -19.85 3.07 23.98
N ARG A 108 -18.53 3.28 23.92
CA ARG A 108 -17.89 4.04 22.84
C ARG A 108 -17.46 3.09 21.73
N PRO A 109 -17.73 3.44 20.47
CA PRO A 109 -17.26 2.63 19.36
C PRO A 109 -15.73 2.74 19.21
N VAL A 110 -15.14 1.81 18.49
CA VAL A 110 -13.69 1.68 18.31
C VAL A 110 -13.39 1.69 16.81
N LEU A 111 -12.38 2.46 16.41
CA LEU A 111 -11.90 2.50 15.03
C LEU A 111 -10.94 1.32 14.79
N PHE A 112 -11.27 0.49 13.81
CA PHE A 112 -10.41 -0.56 13.30
C PHE A 112 -9.99 -0.23 11.87
N ILE A 113 -8.71 -0.39 11.58
CA ILE A 113 -8.15 -0.26 10.24
C ILE A 113 -7.53 -1.60 9.90
N GLY A 114 -7.92 -2.18 8.77
CA GLY A 114 -7.47 -3.51 8.38
C GLY A 114 -7.93 -3.87 6.99
N SER A 115 -7.79 -5.14 6.62
CA SER A 115 -8.24 -5.65 5.34
C SER A 115 -9.45 -6.55 5.52
N VAL A 116 -10.37 -6.54 4.56
CA VAL A 116 -11.56 -7.39 4.61
C VAL A 116 -11.16 -8.86 4.41
N HIS A 117 -11.36 -9.68 5.44
CA HIS A 117 -11.08 -11.10 5.39
C HIS A 117 -12.22 -11.86 4.69
N ASP A 118 -13.47 -11.57 5.07
CA ASP A 118 -14.66 -12.24 4.56
C ASP A 118 -15.89 -11.33 4.59
N VAL A 119 -16.85 -11.59 3.70
CA VAL A 119 -18.16 -10.92 3.66
C VAL A 119 -19.24 -11.97 3.42
N ALA A 120 -20.03 -12.25 4.44
CA ALA A 120 -21.16 -13.16 4.38
C ALA A 120 -22.49 -12.42 4.45
N ILE A 121 -23.53 -13.02 3.89
CA ILE A 121 -24.91 -12.53 4.00
C ILE A 121 -25.61 -13.38 5.06
N ASN A 122 -26.12 -12.72 6.10
CA ASN A 122 -26.90 -13.36 7.14
C ASN A 122 -28.31 -13.70 6.63
N LYS A 123 -28.98 -14.63 7.32
CA LYS A 123 -30.34 -15.08 6.95
C LYS A 123 -31.39 -13.97 6.98
N ASP A 124 -31.15 -12.93 7.76
CA ASP A 124 -32.01 -11.75 7.90
C ASP A 124 -31.71 -10.66 6.85
N GLY A 125 -30.79 -10.92 5.91
CA GLY A 125 -30.39 -9.97 4.88
C GLY A 125 -29.35 -8.94 5.32
N THR A 126 -28.87 -9.00 6.57
CA THR A 126 -27.73 -8.19 7.01
C THR A 126 -26.42 -8.77 6.48
N TYR A 127 -25.37 -7.94 6.42
CA TYR A 127 -24.06 -8.38 5.96
C TYR A 127 -23.14 -8.55 7.16
N GLN A 128 -22.54 -9.73 7.30
CA GLN A 128 -21.48 -9.97 8.25
C GLN A 128 -20.14 -9.72 7.55
N VAL A 129 -19.44 -8.67 7.97
CA VAL A 129 -18.12 -8.30 7.44
C VAL A 129 -17.07 -8.63 8.46
N THR A 130 -16.10 -9.46 8.07
CA THR A 130 -14.93 -9.78 8.90
C THR A 130 -13.76 -8.95 8.43
N VAL A 131 -13.24 -8.08 9.30
CA VAL A 131 -12.05 -7.26 9.04
C VAL A 131 -10.92 -7.80 9.89
N GLU A 132 -9.79 -8.09 9.26
CA GLU A 132 -8.56 -8.51 9.89
C GLU A 132 -7.64 -7.31 10.06
N TYR A 133 -7.13 -7.10 11.27
CA TYR A 133 -6.18 -6.03 11.53
C TYR A 133 -4.90 -6.29 10.73
N ASN A 134 -4.63 -5.46 9.74
CA ASN A 134 -3.48 -5.62 8.85
C ASN A 134 -2.29 -4.78 9.35
N LEU A 135 -1.10 -5.38 9.29
CA LEU A 135 0.18 -4.76 9.65
C LEU A 135 0.69 -3.76 8.59
N ILE A 136 0.15 -3.81 7.37
CA ILE A 136 0.59 -2.94 6.27
C ILE A 136 0.19 -1.49 6.58
N GLY A 137 1.17 -0.68 6.97
CA GLY A 137 0.98 0.71 7.41
C GLY A 137 0.61 0.88 8.89
N ALA A 138 0.53 -0.22 9.65
CA ALA A 138 0.26 -0.15 11.09
C ALA A 138 1.46 0.42 11.85
N GLN A 139 1.21 1.39 12.73
CA GLN A 139 2.21 1.95 13.64
C GLN A 139 2.67 0.93 14.70
N PHE A 140 1.87 -0.12 14.95
CA PHE A 140 2.08 -1.13 15.98
C PHE A 140 1.99 -2.54 15.40
N ILE A 141 3.01 -3.36 15.68
CA ILE A 141 3.14 -4.74 15.19
C ILE A 141 2.92 -5.72 16.34
N PHE A 142 2.03 -6.70 16.13
CA PHE A 142 1.71 -7.78 17.06
C PHE A 142 2.09 -9.13 16.43
N VAL A 143 3.13 -9.78 16.95
CA VAL A 143 3.77 -10.93 16.26
C VAL A 143 3.00 -12.25 16.43
N GLU A 144 2.41 -12.48 17.61
CA GLU A 144 1.85 -13.81 17.97
C GLU A 144 0.32 -13.91 17.85
N ASN A 145 -0.36 -12.82 17.50
CA ASN A 145 -1.82 -12.74 17.64
C ASN A 145 -2.47 -12.16 16.40
N GLU A 146 -3.43 -12.89 15.85
CA GLU A 146 -4.32 -12.37 14.83
C GLU A 146 -5.55 -11.77 15.50
N MET A 147 -5.83 -10.51 15.17
CA MET A 147 -6.98 -9.77 15.66
C MET A 147 -7.95 -9.54 14.51
N ARG A 148 -9.20 -9.93 14.72
CA ARG A 148 -10.27 -9.75 13.75
C ARG A 148 -11.47 -9.10 14.41
N VAL A 149 -12.28 -8.42 13.61
CA VAL A 149 -13.61 -7.97 14.01
C VAL A 149 -14.63 -8.52 13.04
N SER A 150 -15.70 -9.11 13.56
CA SER A 150 -16.83 -9.62 12.80
C SER A 150 -18.04 -8.75 13.10
N LEU A 151 -18.45 -7.97 12.10
CA LEU A 151 -19.37 -6.86 12.27
C LEU A 151 -20.62 -7.08 11.44
N ASN A 152 -21.78 -6.83 12.03
CA ASN A 152 -23.02 -6.68 11.28
C ASN A 152 -23.05 -5.27 10.67
N CYS A 153 -22.92 -5.20 9.36
CA CYS A 153 -22.88 -3.98 8.57
C CYS A 153 -24.17 -3.71 7.81
N PRO A 154 -24.50 -2.43 7.53
CA PRO A 154 -25.56 -2.07 6.61
C PRO A 154 -25.37 -2.68 5.22
N GLU A 155 -26.48 -2.98 4.55
CA GLU A 155 -26.51 -3.56 3.20
C GLU A 155 -25.75 -2.71 2.17
N SER A 156 -25.82 -1.38 2.28
CA SER A 156 -25.10 -0.46 1.39
C SER A 156 -23.60 -0.74 1.36
N PHE A 157 -22.99 -0.94 2.53
CA PHE A 157 -21.57 -1.20 2.67
C PHE A 157 -21.20 -2.63 2.23
N GLY A 158 -21.96 -3.63 2.67
CA GLY A 158 -21.73 -5.03 2.26
C GLY A 158 -21.79 -5.23 0.75
N LYS A 159 -22.77 -4.62 0.08
CA LYS A 159 -22.88 -4.63 -1.40
C LYS A 159 -21.70 -3.93 -2.07
N GLN A 160 -21.23 -2.81 -1.52
CA GLN A 160 -20.07 -2.10 -2.04
C GLN A 160 -18.81 -2.97 -1.99
N LEU A 161 -18.56 -3.64 -0.87
CA LEU A 161 -17.41 -4.55 -0.72
C LEU A 161 -17.44 -5.71 -1.72
N ILE A 162 -18.61 -6.35 -1.88
CA ILE A 162 -18.77 -7.44 -2.86
C ILE A 162 -18.55 -6.94 -4.30
N LYS A 163 -19.03 -5.73 -4.62
CA LYS A 163 -18.81 -5.12 -5.93
C LYS A 163 -17.31 -4.89 -6.18
N THR A 164 -16.59 -4.36 -5.19
CA THR A 164 -15.14 -4.15 -5.30
C THR A 164 -14.38 -5.47 -5.44
N ALA A 165 -14.75 -6.50 -4.67
CA ALA A 165 -14.16 -7.83 -4.75
C ALA A 165 -14.30 -8.46 -6.14
N LYS A 166 -15.53 -8.39 -6.71
CA LYS A 166 -15.81 -8.88 -8.08
C LYS A 166 -14.97 -8.14 -9.13
N ALA A 167 -14.79 -6.83 -8.98
CA ALA A 167 -13.98 -6.04 -9.90
C ALA A 167 -12.49 -6.42 -9.83
N ALA A 168 -11.98 -6.75 -8.64
CA ALA A 168 -10.59 -7.12 -8.42
C ALA A 168 -10.23 -8.54 -8.92
N LYS A 169 -11.21 -9.36 -9.33
CA LYS A 169 -11.04 -10.78 -9.72
C LYS A 169 -10.25 -11.62 -8.69
N SER A 170 -10.24 -11.20 -7.43
CA SER A 170 -9.56 -11.89 -6.35
C SER A 170 -10.59 -12.66 -5.50
N PRO A 171 -10.31 -13.91 -5.11
CA PRO A 171 -11.15 -14.65 -4.16
C PRO A 171 -11.08 -14.07 -2.74
N ARG A 172 -10.05 -13.25 -2.43
CA ARG A 172 -9.92 -12.54 -1.15
C ARG A 172 -10.12 -11.04 -1.36
N ILE A 173 -10.97 -10.42 -0.54
CA ILE A 173 -11.25 -8.99 -0.56
C ILE A 173 -10.12 -8.25 0.17
N THR A 174 -8.93 -8.17 -0.40
CA THR A 174 -7.83 -7.38 0.18
C THR A 174 -8.05 -5.88 -0.02
N ALA A 175 -9.25 -5.39 0.28
CA ALA A 175 -9.53 -3.97 0.32
C ALA A 175 -9.25 -3.47 1.73
N ASP A 176 -8.27 -2.59 1.84
CA ASP A 176 -8.02 -1.87 3.07
C ASP A 176 -9.26 -1.05 3.41
N THR A 177 -9.68 -1.13 4.67
CA THR A 177 -10.95 -0.62 5.13
C THR A 177 -10.75 -0.08 6.54
N ALA A 178 -11.32 1.10 6.78
CA ALA A 178 -11.51 1.63 8.11
C ALA A 178 -12.97 1.39 8.51
N VAL A 179 -13.19 0.78 9.67
CA VAL A 179 -14.51 0.51 10.24
C VAL A 179 -14.58 1.05 11.65
N VAL A 180 -15.64 1.77 11.97
CA VAL A 180 -15.99 2.15 13.33
C VAL A 180 -17.02 1.16 13.84
N ALA A 181 -16.70 0.47 14.93
CA ALA A 181 -17.48 -0.65 15.42
C ALA A 181 -17.82 -0.51 16.90
N LEU A 182 -19.04 -0.86 17.27
CA LEU A 182 -19.42 -1.10 18.65
C LEU A 182 -19.27 -2.60 18.93
N ILE A 183 -18.29 -2.98 19.74
CA ILE A 183 -17.99 -4.39 20.04
C ILE A 183 -18.84 -4.83 21.23
N GLU A 184 -19.65 -5.87 21.01
CA GLU A 184 -20.57 -6.41 22.01
C GLU A 184 -19.94 -7.56 22.79
N ARG A 185 -19.06 -8.34 22.15
CA ARG A 185 -18.33 -9.43 22.80
C ARG A 185 -17.01 -9.74 22.12
N ILE A 186 -16.14 -10.46 22.82
CA ILE A 186 -14.85 -10.92 22.30
C ILE A 186 -14.81 -12.44 22.43
N GLU A 187 -14.52 -13.11 21.33
CA GLU A 187 -14.33 -14.55 21.26
C GLU A 187 -12.85 -14.86 20.99
N LYS A 188 -12.36 -15.93 21.62
CA LYS A 188 -11.03 -16.49 21.38
C LYS A 188 -11.21 -17.82 20.67
N SER A 189 -10.65 -17.96 19.48
CA SER A 189 -10.62 -19.21 18.74
C SER A 189 -9.19 -19.66 18.48
N THR A 190 -9.02 -20.97 18.28
CA THR A 190 -7.77 -21.56 17.84
C THR A 190 -7.97 -22.08 16.43
N GLU A 191 -7.29 -21.47 15.47
CA GLU A 191 -7.33 -21.88 14.07
C GLU A 191 -6.07 -22.68 13.73
N LYS A 192 -6.18 -23.60 12.77
CA LYS A 192 -5.00 -24.21 12.16
C LYS A 192 -4.39 -23.18 11.19
N GLY A 193 -3.13 -22.85 11.42
CA GLY A 193 -2.33 -22.05 10.49
C GLY A 193 -1.90 -22.87 9.28
N ASP A 194 -1.43 -22.16 8.26
CA ASP A 194 -1.07 -22.74 6.95
C ASP A 194 0.09 -23.76 7.07
N GLU A 195 0.95 -23.63 8.09
CA GLU A 195 2.09 -24.52 8.36
C GLU A 195 1.75 -25.68 9.32
N GLY A 196 0.46 -25.93 9.60
CA GLY A 196 0.02 -26.98 10.53
C GLY A 196 0.18 -26.62 12.01
N GLY A 197 0.73 -25.44 12.32
CA GLY A 197 0.69 -24.84 13.64
C GLY A 197 -0.73 -24.41 14.04
N THR A 198 -0.95 -24.18 15.33
CA THR A 198 -2.18 -23.56 15.82
C THR A 198 -1.94 -22.09 16.11
N ARG A 199 -2.83 -21.22 15.62
CA ARG A 199 -2.79 -19.78 15.89
C ARG A 199 -3.98 -19.38 16.75
N THR A 200 -3.74 -18.47 17.70
CA THR A 200 -4.81 -17.88 18.48
C THR A 200 -5.35 -16.67 17.74
N VAL A 201 -6.66 -16.68 17.47
CA VAL A 201 -7.37 -15.58 16.85
C VAL A 201 -8.31 -14.96 17.88
N TYR A 202 -8.21 -13.65 18.05
CA TYR A 202 -9.13 -12.88 18.87
C TYR A 202 -10.12 -12.15 17.97
N SER A 203 -11.40 -12.45 18.13
CA SER A 203 -12.49 -11.93 17.30
C SER A 203 -13.42 -11.03 18.11
N GLY A 204 -13.42 -9.73 17.83
CA GLY A 204 -14.43 -8.80 18.34
C GLY A 204 -15.72 -8.92 17.54
N ILE A 205 -16.85 -9.22 18.17
CA ILE A 205 -18.14 -9.37 17.51
C ILE A 205 -19.03 -8.19 17.89
N GLY A 206 -19.65 -7.56 16.90
CA GLY A 206 -20.50 -6.41 17.17
C GLY A 206 -21.18 -5.82 15.94
N LYS A 207 -21.43 -4.52 16.00
CA LYS A 207 -22.16 -3.78 14.98
C LYS A 207 -21.27 -2.72 14.34
N CYS A 208 -21.39 -2.58 13.04
CA CYS A 208 -20.77 -1.49 12.31
C CYS A 208 -21.57 -0.21 12.53
N VAL A 209 -20.88 0.84 12.96
CA VAL A 209 -21.44 2.19 13.09
C VAL A 209 -21.19 2.97 11.81
N ASP A 210 -19.96 2.93 11.31
CA ASP A 210 -19.55 3.56 10.05
C ASP A 210 -18.40 2.77 9.41
N ALA A 211 -18.23 2.88 8.09
CA ALA A 211 -17.16 2.21 7.37
C ALA A 211 -16.81 2.90 6.06
N MET A 212 -15.53 2.90 5.71
CA MET A 212 -15.02 3.38 4.43
C MET A 212 -13.95 2.47 3.88
N GLN A 213 -13.96 2.31 2.55
CA GLN A 213 -12.92 1.61 1.83
C GLN A 213 -11.75 2.56 1.54
N LEU A 214 -10.54 2.15 1.90
CA LEU A 214 -9.30 2.86 1.64
C LEU A 214 -8.80 2.45 0.25
N THR A 215 -9.24 3.18 -0.78
CA THR A 215 -8.80 2.93 -2.16
C THR A 215 -7.42 3.52 -2.40
N GLY A 216 -6.35 2.70 -2.47
CA GLY A 216 -5.06 3.22 -2.98
C GLY A 216 -3.76 2.55 -2.56
N PHE A 217 -3.74 1.53 -1.69
CA PHE A 217 -2.48 0.91 -1.24
C PHE A 217 -1.92 -0.16 -2.18
N PHE A 218 -2.17 -0.05 -3.49
CA PHE A 218 -1.35 -0.80 -4.43
C PHE A 218 -0.02 -0.06 -4.58
N ILE A 219 0.99 -0.51 -3.84
CA ILE A 219 2.37 -0.31 -4.24
C ILE A 219 2.44 -0.87 -5.66
N GLN A 220 2.35 0.00 -6.68
CA GLN A 220 2.74 -0.36 -8.03
C GLN A 220 4.24 -0.64 -7.92
N THR A 221 4.60 -1.90 -7.69
CA THR A 221 5.97 -2.32 -7.92
C THR A 221 6.25 -2.00 -9.38
N PRO A 222 7.28 -1.19 -9.68
CA PRO A 222 7.65 -0.98 -11.07
C PRO A 222 7.94 -2.36 -11.65
N LYS A 223 7.23 -2.72 -12.73
CA LYS A 223 7.60 -3.89 -13.52
C LYS A 223 9.04 -3.66 -13.96
N ARG A 224 9.96 -4.46 -13.40
CA ARG A 224 11.30 -4.63 -13.96
C ARG A 224 11.22 -5.28 -15.32
#